data_AF-A0A0M5ILU0-F1
#
_entry.id   AF-A0A0M5ILU0-F1
#
_cell.length_a   1.000
_cell.length_b   1.000
_cell.length_c   1.000
_cell.angle_alpha   90.00
_cell.angle_beta   90.00
_cell.angle_gamma   90.00
#
_symmetry.space_group_name_H-M   'P 1'
#
loop_
_entity.id
_entity.type
_entity.pdbx_description
1 polymer ?
#
loop_
_entity_poly.entity_id
_entity_poly.type
_entity_poly.pdbx_seq_one_letter_code
_entity_poly.pdbx_strand_id
1 'polypeptide(L)' 'METIGLIYHLVKEKGLTLPGARQRLKDNKEATVRNYEIVNRLKGIKEELLAIKKELDGR' A
#
# COMPACT_ATOMS: atom_id res chain seq x y z
N MET A 1 -4.13 2.83 13.83
CA MET A 1 -2.88 2.78 13.04
C MET A 1 -3.16 2.73 11.54
N GLU A 2 -4.17 1.98 11.08
CA GLU A 2 -4.54 1.85 9.65
C GLU A 2 -4.77 3.18 8.93
N THR A 3 -5.41 4.16 9.58
CA THR A 3 -5.66 5.48 8.99
C THR A 3 -4.38 6.27 8.72
N ILE A 4 -3.36 6.14 9.59
CA ILE A 4 -2.06 6.83 9.40
C ILE A 4 -1.31 6.20 8.23
N GLY A 5 -1.31 4.87 8.12
CA GLY A 5 -0.71 4.14 7.00
C GLY A 5 -1.34 4.52 5.66
N LEU A 6 -2.66 4.62 5.60
CA LEU A 6 -3.37 5.07 4.40
C LEU A 6 -3.05 6.52 4.01
N ILE A 7 -3.01 7.43 4.98
CA ILE A 7 -2.63 8.83 4.73
C ILE A 7 -1.17 8.91 4.25
N TYR A 8 -0.27 8.16 4.87
CA TYR A 8 1.13 8.07 4.44
C TYR A 8 1.23 7.56 3.00
N HIS A 9 0.52 6.49 2.66
CA HIS A 9 0.49 5.96 1.28
C HIS A 9 0.02 7.02 0.28
N LEU A 10 -1.06 7.75 0.60
CA LEU A 10 -1.60 8.77 -0.30
C LEU A 10 -0.64 9.96 -0.47
N VAL A 11 0.01 10.41 0.60
CA VAL A 11 0.84 11.63 0.56
C VAL A 11 2.28 11.35 0.16
N LYS A 12 2.90 10.33 0.75
CA LYS A 12 4.32 10.01 0.55
C LYS A 12 4.56 9.07 -0.61
N GLU A 13 3.75 8.03 -0.78
CA GLU A 13 3.96 7.06 -1.87
C GLU A 13 3.26 7.49 -3.17
N LYS A 14 2.06 8.07 -3.09
CA LYS A 14 1.29 8.54 -4.27
C LYS A 14 1.48 10.03 -4.59
N GLY A 15 2.16 10.79 -3.72
CA GLY A 15 2.51 12.20 -3.97
C GLY A 15 1.35 13.20 -3.85
N LEU A 16 0.24 12.85 -3.19
CA LEU A 16 -0.84 13.81 -2.95
C LEU A 16 -0.46 14.81 -1.86
N THR A 17 -1.04 16.02 -1.91
CA THR A 17 -1.03 16.93 -0.76
C THR A 17 -2.01 16.45 0.31
N LEU A 18 -1.87 16.89 1.56
CA LEU A 18 -2.82 16.57 2.63
C LEU A 18 -4.28 16.95 2.27
N PRO A 19 -4.56 18.13 1.69
CA PRO A 19 -5.90 18.44 1.19
C PRO A 19 -6.36 17.49 0.07
N GLY A 20 -5.47 17.15 -0.88
CA GLY A 20 -5.79 16.23 -1.97
C GLY A 20 -6.10 14.80 -1.48
N ALA A 21 -5.34 14.29 -0.53
CA ALA A 21 -5.61 13.00 0.12
C ALA A 21 -6.94 13.01 0.86
N ARG A 22 -7.25 14.11 1.58
CA ARG A 22 -8.53 14.30 2.26
C ARG A 22 -9.71 14.30 1.27
N GLN A 23 -9.57 15.00 0.16
CA GLN A 23 -10.58 15.06 -0.89
C GLN A 23 -10.80 13.67 -1.52
N ARG A 24 -9.72 12.95 -1.84
CA ARG A 24 -9.78 11.59 -2.39
C ARG A 24 -10.49 10.60 -1.45
N LEU A 25 -10.21 10.69 -0.15
CA LEU A 25 -10.87 9.89 0.87
C LEU A 25 -12.33 10.28 1.08
N LYS A 26 -12.73 11.52 0.78
CA LYS A 26 -14.13 11.94 0.82
C LYS A 26 -14.90 11.42 -0.40
N ASP A 27 -14.32 11.55 -1.58
CA ASP A 27 -15.00 11.25 -2.85
C ASP A 27 -15.06 9.74 -3.14
N ASN A 28 -14.04 8.99 -2.75
CA ASN A 28 -13.95 7.56 -3.05
C ASN A 28 -13.22 6.77 -1.96
N LYS A 29 -13.73 6.84 -0.72
CA LYS A 29 -13.12 6.20 0.45
C LYS A 29 -12.92 4.70 0.26
N GLU A 30 -13.99 3.98 -0.07
CA GLU A 30 -13.97 2.52 -0.13
C GLU A 30 -12.99 1.99 -1.18
N ALA A 31 -13.02 2.53 -2.40
CA ALA A 31 -12.08 2.07 -3.42
C ALA A 31 -10.64 2.43 -3.04
N THR A 32 -10.43 3.56 -2.37
CA THR A 32 -9.11 3.96 -1.88
C THR A 32 -8.58 2.98 -0.82
N VAL A 33 -9.42 2.57 0.13
CA VAL A 33 -9.07 1.56 1.14
C VAL A 33 -8.80 0.20 0.49
N ARG A 34 -9.71 -0.30 -0.36
CA ARG A 34 -9.55 -1.59 -1.04
C ARG A 34 -8.27 -1.64 -1.88
N ASN A 35 -7.97 -0.60 -2.64
CA ASN A 35 -6.75 -0.53 -3.44
C ASN A 35 -5.49 -0.55 -2.56
N TYR A 36 -5.52 0.14 -1.43
CA TYR A 36 -4.41 0.15 -0.49
C TYR A 36 -4.15 -1.25 0.09
N GLU A 37 -5.21 -1.95 0.51
CA GLU A 37 -5.13 -3.32 1.02
C GLU A 37 -4.59 -4.29 -0.03
N ILE A 38 -5.09 -4.20 -1.27
CA ILE A 38 -4.62 -5.04 -2.39
C ILE A 38 -3.12 -4.82 -2.62
N VAL A 39 -2.67 -3.56 -2.68
CA VAL A 39 -1.25 -3.25 -2.86
C VAL A 39 -0.40 -3.81 -1.72
N ASN A 40 -0.83 -3.67 -0.47
CA ASN A 40 -0.10 -4.21 0.68
C ASN A 40 -0.03 -5.74 0.63
N ARG A 41 -1.13 -6.42 0.28
CA ARG A 41 -1.14 -7.87 0.11
C ARG A 41 -0.18 -8.33 -0.99
N LEU A 42 -0.17 -7.64 -2.12
CA LEU A 42 0.75 -7.96 -3.23
C LEU A 42 2.22 -7.71 -2.85
N LYS A 43 2.52 -6.67 -2.05
CA LYS A 43 3.85 -6.45 -1.48
C LYS A 43 4.28 -7.63 -0.61
N GLY A 44 3.41 -8.10 0.29
CA GLY A 44 3.69 -9.27 1.13
C GLY A 44 3.94 -10.55 0.32
N ILE A 45 3.07 -10.85 -0.66
CA ILE A 45 3.26 -12.01 -1.56
C ILE A 45 4.60 -11.91 -2.30
N LYS A 46 4.97 -10.73 -2.79
CA LYS A 46 6.28 -10.52 -3.44
C LYS A 46 7.44 -10.83 -2.49
N GLU A 47 7.37 -10.37 -1.25
CA GLU A 47 8.41 -10.60 -0.24
C GLU A 47 8.54 -12.10 0.08
N GLU A 48 7.41 -12.81 0.25
CA GLU A 48 7.40 -14.26 0.44
C GLU A 48 8.05 -15.00 -0.74
N LEU A 49 7.68 -14.64 -1.97
CA LEU A 49 8.28 -15.24 -3.18
C LEU A 49 9.78 -14.97 -3.29
N LEU A 50 10.23 -13.76 -2.92
CA LEU A 50 11.65 -13.43 -2.90
C LEU A 50 12.40 -14.20 -1.81
N ALA A 51 11.79 -14.43 -0.65
CA ALA A 51 12.36 -15.27 0.40
C ALA A 51 12.53 -16.72 -0.08
N ILE A 52 11.50 -17.29 -0.73
CA ILE A 52 11.58 -18.63 -1.32
C ILE A 52 12.70 -18.70 -2.36
N LYS A 53 12.78 -17.72 -3.27
CA LYS A 53 13.83 -17.66 -4.28
C LYS A 53 15.22 -17.65 -3.64
N LYS A 54 15.43 -16.84 -2.60
CA LYS A 54 16.72 -16.74 -1.91
C LYS A 54 17.16 -18.06 -1.28
N GLU A 55 16.22 -18.80 -0.67
CA GLU A 55 16.50 -20.12 -0.09
C GLU A 55 16.84 -21.18 -1.16
N LEU A 56 16.29 -21.04 -2.37
CA LEU A 56 16.61 -21.91 -3.51
C LEU A 56 17.94 -21.56 -4.17
N ASP A 57 18.25 -20.27 -4.32
CA ASP A 57 19.50 -19.78 -4.94
C ASP A 57 20.73 -19.98 -4.02
N GLY A 58 20.51 -20.13 -2.71
CA GLY A 58 21.57 -20.40 -1.72
C GLY A 58 22.00 -21.87 -1.60
N ARG A 59 21.48 -22.75 -2.46
CA ARG A 59 21.85 -24.18 -2.58
C ARG A 59 22.64 -24.41 -3.86
#